data_AF-A0A2G6JVW8-F1
#
_entry.id   AF-A0A2G6JVW8-F1
#
_cell.length_a   1.000
_cell.length_b   1.000
_cell.length_c   1.000
_cell.angle_alpha   90.00
_cell.angle_beta   90.00
_cell.angle_gamma   90.00
#
_symmetry.space_group_name_H-M   'P 1'
#
loop_
_entity.id
_entity.type
_entity.pdbx_description
1 polymer ?
#
loop_
_entity_poly.entity_id
_entity_poly.type
_entity_poly.pdbx_seq_one_letter_code
_entity_poly.pdbx_strand_id
1 'polypeptide(L)'
;MLDVIEDRIRKASRLVDAAEALAEGDKIQERVEILAKTEELLDNKDAVSEEFNRLVAEATRQDEAADAAFSDADEPATCQAEALDLAEQRERTIRRDLRATDRKTNRAKSLKKDCDRLRDRIAALRRT
;
A
#
# COMPACT_ATOMS: atom_id res chain seq x y z
N MET A 1 -0.70 9.82 -1.42
CA MET A 1 0.68 9.35 -1.13
C MET A 1 1.00 8.06 -1.90
N LEU A 2 0.11 7.05 -1.86
CA LEU A 2 0.26 5.81 -2.65
C LEU A 2 0.48 6.05 -4.16
N ASP A 3 -0.16 7.05 -4.78
CA ASP A 3 0.03 7.35 -6.20
C ASP A 3 1.46 7.82 -6.53
N VAL A 4 2.08 8.60 -5.63
CA VAL A 4 3.48 9.06 -5.77
C VAL A 4 4.45 7.88 -5.63
N ILE A 5 4.16 6.96 -4.71
CA ILE A 5 4.92 5.71 -4.54
C ILE A 5 4.79 4.84 -5.80
N GLU A 6 3.59 4.71 -6.35
CA GLU A 6 3.33 3.93 -7.56
C GLU A 6 4.08 4.49 -8.78
N ASP A 7 4.09 5.80 -8.96
CA ASP A 7 4.85 6.43 -10.04
C ASP A 7 6.35 6.21 -9.91
N ARG A 8 6.88 6.21 -8.68
CA ARG A 8 8.29 5.88 -8.41
C ARG A 8 8.60 4.43 -8.72
N ILE A 9 7.76 3.49 -8.29
CA ILE A 9 7.90 2.06 -8.60
C ILE A 9 7.86 1.83 -10.11
N ARG A 10 6.94 2.49 -10.83
CA ARG A 10 6.85 2.39 -12.29
C ARG A 10 8.11 2.92 -12.98
N LYS A 11 8.66 4.05 -12.51
CA LYS A 11 9.94 4.58 -13.02
C LYS A 11 11.10 3.63 -12.73
N ALA A 12 11.19 3.13 -11.50
CA ALA A 12 12.21 2.16 -11.10
C ALA A 12 12.14 0.89 -11.96
N SER A 13 10.94 0.35 -12.21
CA SER A 13 10.76 -0.80 -13.09
C SER A 13 11.35 -0.57 -14.48
N ARG A 14 11.04 0.56 -15.12
CA ARG A 14 11.59 0.90 -16.45
C ARG A 14 13.10 1.02 -16.46
N LEU A 15 13.69 1.52 -15.37
CA LEU A 15 15.14 1.62 -15.23
C LEU A 15 15.78 0.25 -15.01
N VAL A 16 15.15 -0.66 -14.26
CA VAL A 16 15.59 -2.05 -14.17
C VAL A 16 15.52 -2.74 -15.53
N ASP A 17 14.43 -2.56 -16.28
CA ASP A 17 14.28 -3.13 -17.63
C ASP A 17 15.37 -2.60 -18.58
N ALA A 18 15.72 -1.32 -18.49
CA ALA A 18 16.85 -0.73 -19.22
C ALA A 18 18.21 -1.30 -18.77
N ALA A 19 18.42 -1.52 -17.47
CA ALA A 19 19.64 -2.12 -16.95
C ALA A 19 19.82 -3.58 -17.40
N GLU A 20 18.73 -4.34 -17.50
CA GLU A 20 18.71 -5.70 -18.07
C GLU A 20 19.15 -5.67 -19.54
N ALA A 21 18.55 -4.79 -20.35
CA ALA A 21 18.92 -4.65 -21.76
C ALA A 21 20.39 -4.23 -21.96
N LEU A 22 20.95 -3.43 -21.04
CA LEU A 22 22.37 -3.05 -21.08
C LEU A 22 23.31 -4.20 -20.67
N ALA A 23 22.85 -5.11 -19.82
CA ALA A 23 23.60 -6.31 -19.45
C ALA A 23 23.80 -7.24 -20.66
N GLU A 24 22.84 -7.30 -21.58
CA GLU A 24 22.94 -8.06 -22.83
C GLU A 24 23.93 -7.43 -23.84
N GLY A 25 24.23 -6.14 -23.70
CA GLY A 25 25.04 -5.36 -24.64
C GLY A 25 26.44 -4.98 -24.15
N ASP A 26 26.95 -5.61 -23.08
CA ASP A 26 28.26 -5.33 -22.44
C ASP A 26 28.48 -3.86 -21.99
N LYS A 27 27.41 -3.09 -21.79
CA LYS A 27 27.45 -1.69 -21.33
C LYS A 27 27.45 -1.59 -19.81
N ILE A 28 28.53 -2.10 -19.21
CA ILE A 28 28.64 -2.32 -17.76
C ILE A 28 28.57 -0.99 -16.99
N GLN A 29 29.23 0.07 -17.47
CA GLN A 29 29.29 1.36 -16.76
C GLN A 29 27.91 2.02 -16.70
N GLU A 30 27.21 2.10 -17.82
CA GLU A 30 25.86 2.67 -17.91
C GLU A 30 24.85 1.85 -17.09
N ARG A 31 25.00 0.52 -17.07
CA ARG A 31 24.20 -0.36 -16.22
C ARG A 31 24.38 -0.02 -14.74
N VAL A 32 25.63 0.15 -14.27
CA VAL A 32 25.92 0.49 -12.86
C VAL A 32 25.27 1.82 -12.47
N GLU A 33 25.39 2.83 -13.33
CA GLU A 33 24.78 4.15 -13.08
C GLU A 33 23.25 4.10 -13.02
N ILE A 34 22.61 3.32 -13.91
CA ILE A 34 21.15 3.15 -13.90
C ILE A 34 20.71 2.41 -12.64
N LEU A 35 21.41 1.36 -12.23
CA LEU A 35 21.08 0.62 -11.01
C LEU A 35 21.22 1.50 -9.76
N ALA A 36 22.24 2.35 -9.67
CA ALA A 36 22.40 3.30 -8.56
C ALA A 36 21.24 4.31 -8.47
N LYS A 37 20.83 4.90 -9.61
CA LYS A 37 19.65 5.79 -9.67
C LYS A 37 18.35 5.08 -9.30
N THR A 38 18.25 3.81 -9.67
CA THR A 38 17.08 2.99 -9.35
C THR A 38 17.01 2.68 -7.85
N GLU A 39 18.15 2.37 -7.23
CA GLU A 39 18.25 2.21 -5.78
C GLU A 39 17.84 3.50 -5.07
N GLU A 40 18.36 4.67 -5.46
CA GLU A 40 17.99 5.96 -4.87
C GLU A 40 16.46 6.23 -4.93
N LEU A 41 15.81 5.84 -6.04
CA LEU A 41 14.36 5.93 -6.17
C LEU A 41 13.60 4.99 -5.24
N LEU A 42 14.19 3.84 -4.88
CA LEU A 42 13.62 2.78 -4.05
C LEU A 42 14.04 2.82 -2.57
N ASP A 43 15.12 3.56 -2.24
CA ASP A 43 15.74 3.60 -0.90
C ASP A 43 14.99 4.50 0.07
N ASN A 44 13.89 5.10 -0.37
CA ASN A 44 12.83 5.60 0.49
C ASN A 44 12.04 4.42 1.14
N LYS A 45 12.77 3.38 1.58
CA LYS A 45 12.33 2.09 2.15
C LYS A 45 11.30 2.27 3.27
N ASP A 46 11.46 3.37 3.99
CA ASP A 46 10.58 3.77 5.06
C ASP A 46 9.22 4.21 4.50
N ALA A 47 9.14 5.05 3.48
CA ALA A 47 7.86 5.61 3.02
C ALA A 47 6.81 4.55 2.60
N VAL A 48 7.16 3.48 1.89
CA VAL A 48 6.19 2.43 1.51
C VAL A 48 5.82 1.54 2.68
N SER A 49 6.79 1.19 3.52
CA SER A 49 6.59 0.33 4.68
C SER A 49 5.83 1.07 5.80
N GLU A 50 6.18 2.33 6.05
CA GLU A 50 5.50 3.24 6.96
C GLU A 50 4.06 3.51 6.51
N GLU A 51 3.84 3.79 5.22
CA GLU A 51 2.49 4.00 4.70
C GLU A 51 1.64 2.72 4.84
N PHE A 52 2.22 1.55 4.56
CA PHE A 52 1.57 0.27 4.79
C PHE A 52 1.25 0.05 6.27
N ASN A 53 2.22 0.25 7.17
CA ASN A 53 2.03 0.10 8.61
C ASN A 53 0.99 1.09 9.15
N ARG A 54 0.97 2.33 8.64
CA ARG A 54 -0.04 3.34 8.99
C ARG A 54 -1.44 2.90 8.57
N LEU A 55 -1.61 2.40 7.34
CA LEU A 55 -2.90 1.92 6.85
C LEU A 55 -3.40 0.69 7.62
N VAL A 56 -2.50 -0.21 8.02
CA VAL A 56 -2.85 -1.35 8.90
C VAL A 56 -3.31 -0.85 10.27
N ALA A 57 -2.57 0.07 10.90
CA ALA A 57 -2.95 0.63 12.18
C ALA A 57 -4.28 1.41 12.12
N GLU A 58 -4.54 2.12 11.01
CA GLU A 58 -5.80 2.82 10.76
C GLU A 58 -6.96 1.83 10.60
N ALA A 59 -6.77 0.72 9.88
CA ALA A 59 -7.76 -0.34 9.76
C ALA A 59 -8.10 -0.95 11.14
N THR A 60 -7.08 -1.28 11.94
CA THR A 60 -7.29 -1.84 13.29
C THR A 60 -8.07 -0.86 14.19
N ARG A 61 -7.76 0.43 14.16
CA ARG A 61 -8.52 1.44 14.93
C ARG A 61 -9.96 1.57 14.47
N GLN A 62 -10.22 1.44 13.16
CA GLN A 62 -11.59 1.49 12.63
C GLN A 62 -12.41 0.27 13.03
N ASP A 63 -11.80 -0.92 13.04
CA ASP A 63 -12.43 -2.13 13.58
C ASP A 63 -12.77 -1.96 15.07
N GLU A 64 -11.81 -1.50 15.88
CA GLU A 64 -12.02 -1.23 17.31
C GLU A 64 -13.12 -0.18 17.56
N ALA A 65 -13.18 0.88 16.75
CA ALA A 65 -14.20 1.91 16.86
C ALA A 65 -15.60 1.42 16.43
N ALA A 66 -15.66 0.53 15.43
CA ALA A 66 -16.90 -0.11 15.03
C ALA A 66 -17.40 -1.02 16.17
N ASP A 67 -16.54 -1.85 16.75
CA ASP A 67 -16.87 -2.71 17.88
C ASP A 67 -17.36 -1.90 19.10
N ALA A 68 -16.69 -0.78 19.42
CA ALA A 68 -17.11 0.12 20.48
C ALA A 68 -18.49 0.77 20.22
N ALA A 69 -18.74 1.22 18.99
CA ALA A 69 -20.03 1.80 18.60
C ALA A 69 -21.19 0.80 18.65
N PHE A 70 -20.92 -0.50 18.44
CA PHE A 70 -21.90 -1.57 18.66
C PHE A 70 -22.10 -1.88 20.15
N SER A 71 -21.07 -1.75 20.98
CA SER A 71 -21.16 -1.99 22.42
C SER A 71 -21.86 -0.86 23.20
N ASP A 72 -21.71 0.40 22.77
CA ASP A 72 -22.34 1.57 23.42
C ASP A 72 -23.81 1.78 23.03
N ALA A 73 -24.36 0.96 22.13
CA ALA A 73 -25.74 1.05 21.66
C ALA A 73 -26.80 0.53 22.67
N ASP A 74 -26.48 0.52 23.97
CA ASP A 74 -27.37 0.14 25.09
C ASP A 74 -28.49 1.17 25.37
N GLU A 75 -28.69 2.16 24.48
CA GLU A 75 -29.80 3.10 24.55
C GLU A 75 -31.10 2.48 24.00
N PRO A 76 -32.19 2.42 24.80
CA PRO A 76 -33.46 1.91 24.33
C PRO A 76 -34.03 2.88 23.29
N ALA A 77 -33.99 2.49 22.03
CA ALA A 77 -34.66 3.22 20.97
C ALA A 77 -36.16 3.29 21.26
N THR A 78 -36.70 4.50 21.26
CA THR A 78 -38.09 4.82 21.64
C THR A 78 -39.14 4.32 20.62
N CYS A 79 -38.72 3.81 19.45
CA CYS A 79 -39.56 3.07 18.52
C CYS A 79 -38.70 2.06 17.73
N GLN A 80 -39.13 0.79 17.72
CA GLN A 80 -38.35 -0.35 17.19
C GLN A 80 -37.94 -0.19 15.71
N ALA A 81 -38.70 0.58 14.92
CA ALA A 81 -38.44 0.82 13.51
C ALA A 81 -37.31 1.84 13.26
N GLU A 82 -37.31 2.96 14.00
CA GLU A 82 -36.27 3.99 13.89
C GLU A 82 -34.90 3.49 14.40
N ALA A 83 -34.92 2.59 15.40
CA ALA A 83 -33.74 1.88 15.89
C ALA A 83 -33.06 1.06 14.79
N LEU A 84 -33.88 0.30 14.04
CA LEU A 84 -33.44 -0.60 13.00
C LEU A 84 -32.88 0.19 11.81
N ASP A 85 -33.59 1.24 11.39
CA ASP A 85 -33.14 2.12 10.30
C ASP A 85 -31.82 2.82 10.63
N LEU A 86 -31.65 3.30 11.86
CA LEU A 86 -30.41 3.93 12.32
C LEU A 86 -29.25 2.92 12.39
N ALA A 87 -29.51 1.70 12.88
CA ALA A 87 -28.53 0.63 12.93
C ALA A 87 -28.09 0.19 11.51
N GLU A 88 -29.03 0.02 10.58
CA GLU A 88 -28.73 -0.28 9.17
C GLU A 88 -27.92 0.84 8.50
N GLN A 89 -28.26 2.10 8.77
CA GLN A 89 -27.54 3.24 8.21
C GLN A 89 -26.09 3.31 8.73
N ARG A 90 -25.89 3.06 10.03
CA ARG A 90 -24.56 2.97 10.65
C ARG A 90 -23.77 1.80 10.09
N GLU A 91 -24.37 0.61 10.00
CA GLU A 91 -23.77 -0.59 9.40
C GLU A 91 -23.33 -0.36 7.95
N ARG A 92 -24.17 0.28 7.13
CA ARG A 92 -23.83 0.63 5.74
C ARG A 92 -22.65 1.60 5.65
N THR A 93 -22.57 2.55 6.57
CA THR A 93 -21.49 3.53 6.61
C THR A 93 -20.18 2.88 7.03
N ILE A 94 -20.18 2.12 8.12
CA ILE A 94 -19.04 1.33 8.61
C ILE A 94 -18.53 0.38 7.52
N ARG A 95 -19.42 -0.37 6.85
CA ARG A 95 -19.04 -1.26 5.73
C ARG A 95 -18.44 -0.51 4.55
N ARG A 96 -18.92 0.70 4.25
CA ARG A 96 -18.37 1.53 3.17
C ARG A 96 -16.95 1.97 3.51
N ASP A 97 -16.73 2.41 4.73
CA ASP A 97 -15.44 2.91 5.21
C ASP A 97 -14.42 1.78 5.30
N LEU A 98 -14.80 0.62 5.85
CA LEU A 98 -13.99 -0.61 5.84
C LEU A 98 -13.54 -1.00 4.43
N ARG A 99 -14.47 -1.03 3.46
CA ARG A 99 -14.13 -1.33 2.05
C ARG A 99 -13.15 -0.34 1.46
N ALA A 100 -13.22 0.94 1.83
CA ALA A 100 -12.29 1.96 1.35
C ALA A 100 -10.90 1.77 1.96
N THR A 101 -10.82 1.44 3.25
CA THR A 101 -9.58 1.14 3.95
C THR A 101 -8.92 -0.14 3.43
N ASP A 102 -9.69 -1.22 3.26
CA ASP A 102 -9.22 -2.48 2.68
C ASP A 102 -8.60 -2.31 1.30
N ARG A 103 -9.23 -1.49 0.44
CA ARG A 103 -8.69 -1.18 -0.89
C ARG A 103 -7.33 -0.49 -0.81
N LYS A 104 -7.17 0.49 0.09
CA LYS A 104 -5.90 1.19 0.30
C LYS A 104 -4.83 0.26 0.85
N THR A 105 -5.18 -0.55 1.84
CA THR A 105 -4.27 -1.54 2.46
C THR A 105 -3.82 -2.59 1.45
N ASN A 106 -4.73 -3.13 0.63
CA ASN A 106 -4.39 -4.09 -0.42
C ASN A 106 -3.52 -3.46 -1.51
N ARG A 107 -3.79 -2.21 -1.91
CA ARG A 107 -2.94 -1.47 -2.85
C ARG A 107 -1.52 -1.28 -2.28
N ALA A 108 -1.39 -0.89 -1.02
CA ALA A 108 -0.09 -0.76 -0.36
C ALA A 108 0.67 -2.09 -0.27
N LYS A 109 -0.02 -3.21 0.01
CA LYS A 109 0.59 -4.56 -0.03
C LYS A 109 1.14 -4.90 -1.41
N SER A 110 0.41 -4.58 -2.47
CA SER A 110 0.87 -4.82 -3.84
C SER A 110 2.13 -4.01 -4.15
N LEU A 111 2.10 -2.70 -3.87
CA LEU A 111 3.24 -1.81 -4.11
C LEU A 111 4.48 -2.24 -3.30
N LYS A 112 4.30 -2.73 -2.07
CA LYS A 112 5.40 -3.30 -1.28
C LYS A 112 6.02 -4.52 -1.98
N LYS A 113 5.20 -5.47 -2.46
CA LYS A 113 5.68 -6.64 -3.19
C LYS A 113 6.42 -6.26 -4.48
N ASP A 114 5.92 -5.25 -5.19
CA ASP A 114 6.56 -4.76 -6.43
C ASP A 114 7.92 -4.12 -6.12
N CYS A 115 8.00 -3.31 -5.06
CA CYS A 115 9.28 -2.77 -4.54
C CYS A 115 10.28 -3.89 -4.22
N ASP A 116 9.85 -4.91 -3.47
CA ASP A 116 10.73 -6.01 -3.07
C ASP A 116 11.21 -6.80 -4.28
N ARG A 117 10.33 -7.09 -5.25
CA ARG A 117 10.69 -7.72 -6.52
C ARG A 117 11.72 -6.91 -7.32
N LEU A 118 11.55 -5.59 -7.40
CA LEU A 118 12.52 -4.74 -8.11
C LEU A 118 13.89 -4.76 -7.45
N ARG A 119 13.95 -4.79 -6.10
CA ARG A 119 15.22 -4.93 -5.38
C ARG A 119 15.90 -6.26 -5.66
N ASP A 120 15.13 -7.35 -5.68
CA ASP A 120 15.67 -8.68 -6.01
C ASP A 120 16.26 -8.69 -7.43
N ARG A 121 15.59 -8.04 -8.39
CA ARG A 121 16.11 -7.87 -9.77
C ARG A 121 17.40 -7.04 -9.81
N ILE A 122 17.44 -5.90 -9.12
CA ILE A 122 18.64 -5.06 -9.01
C ILE A 122 19.81 -5.86 -8.42
N ALA A 123 19.55 -6.62 -7.34
CA ALA A 123 20.55 -7.44 -6.69
C ALA A 123 21.07 -8.57 -7.61
N ALA A 124 20.20 -9.16 -8.44
CA ALA A 124 20.61 -10.13 -9.46
C ALA A 124 21.51 -9.50 -10.53
N LEU A 125 21.13 -8.32 -11.04
CA LEU A 125 21.88 -7.60 -12.08
C LEU A 125 23.26 -7.12 -11.63
N ARG A 126 23.46 -6.92 -10.33
CA ARG A 126 24.78 -6.62 -9.76
C ARG A 126 25.71 -7.83 -9.66
N ARG A 127 25.18 -9.05 -9.74
CA ARG A 127 25.96 -10.29 -9.64
C ARG A 127 26.41 -10.83 -11.00
N THR A 128 25.79 -10.35 -12.08
CA THR A 128 26.15 -10.61 -13.49
C THR A 128 27.17 -9.62 -14.00
#